data_AF-A0A962XBJ4-F1
#
_entry.id   AF-A0A962XBJ4-F1
#
_cell.length_a   1.000
_cell.length_b   1.000
_cell.length_c   1.000
_cell.angle_alpha   90.00
_cell.angle_beta   90.00
_cell.angle_gamma   90.00
#
_symmetry.space_group_name_H-M   'P 1'
#
loop_
_entity.id
_entity.type
_entity.pdbx_description
1 polymer ?
#
loop_
_entity_poly.entity_id
_entity_poly.type
_entity_poly.pdbx_seq_one_letter_code
_entity_poly.pdbx_strand_id
1 'polypeptide(L)'
;MNDVIYWYSDDSFIRAEAELRRAIGQYAWRNRWIYIGLTQQRPEARFAQHQKKWAPGHEWDRMIVIYHARSFTLMQTVEDRLICYAQQQIALGRYSCTLINDKKSQRPLVANNPNGYWVYILVQK
;
A
#
# COMPACT_ATOMS: atom_id res chain seq x y z
N MET A 1 -13.55 -8.77 12.57
CA MET A 1 -13.98 -8.08 11.34
C MET A 1 -12.73 -7.49 10.73
N ASN A 2 -12.45 -7.81 9.47
CA ASN A 2 -11.25 -7.35 8.76
C ASN A 2 -11.61 -6.06 8.03
N ASP A 3 -11.05 -4.94 8.46
CA ASP A 3 -11.49 -3.61 8.02
C ASP A 3 -10.63 -3.06 6.88
N VAL A 4 -11.30 -2.55 5.84
CA VAL A 4 -10.70 -1.76 4.75
C VAL A 4 -11.02 -0.29 5.01
N ILE A 5 -9.99 0.54 5.13
CA ILE A 5 -10.11 1.99 5.38
C ILE A 5 -9.76 2.74 4.09
N TYR A 6 -10.62 3.69 3.69
CA TYR A 6 -10.43 4.50 2.49
C TYR A 6 -9.93 5.90 2.82
N TRP A 7 -8.80 6.29 2.22
CA TRP A 7 -8.23 7.63 2.27
C TRP A 7 -8.05 8.10 0.82
N TYR A 8 -8.91 9.02 0.36
CA TYR A 8 -8.98 9.45 -1.04
C TYR A 8 -8.14 10.72 -1.31
N SER A 9 -7.50 10.76 -2.48
CA SER A 9 -6.98 11.96 -3.13
C SER A 9 -7.09 11.76 -4.64
N ASP A 10 -7.79 12.65 -5.34
CA ASP A 10 -8.01 12.53 -6.80
C ASP A 10 -6.95 13.27 -7.64
N ASP A 11 -6.55 12.60 -8.73
CA ASP A 11 -5.96 13.08 -9.99
C ASP A 11 -4.70 13.98 -10.04
N SER A 12 -3.97 14.19 -8.94
CA SER A 12 -2.65 14.84 -9.01
C SER A 12 -1.64 14.27 -8.02
N PHE A 13 -0.80 13.34 -8.47
CA PHE A 13 0.25 12.77 -7.63
C PHE A 13 1.23 13.81 -7.06
N ILE A 14 1.55 14.87 -7.82
CA ILE A 14 2.43 15.96 -7.34
C ILE A 14 1.81 16.65 -6.12
N ARG A 15 0.48 16.83 -6.10
CA ARG A 15 -0.22 17.44 -4.97
C ARG A 15 -0.44 16.43 -3.84
N ALA A 16 -0.59 15.15 -4.16
CA ALA A 16 -0.84 14.09 -3.19
C ALA A 16 0.42 13.55 -2.52
N GLU A 17 1.62 13.73 -3.09
CA GLU A 17 2.83 13.05 -2.62
C GLU A 17 3.17 13.34 -1.15
N ALA A 18 3.04 14.60 -0.71
CA ALA A 18 3.28 14.98 0.68
C ALA A 18 2.32 14.25 1.64
N GLU A 19 1.03 14.19 1.27
CA GLU A 19 -0.03 13.52 2.02
C GLU A 19 0.15 12.00 2.03
N LEU A 20 0.56 11.40 0.91
CA LEU A 20 0.87 9.97 0.82
C LEU A 20 2.07 9.60 1.70
N ARG A 21 3.14 10.41 1.70
CA ARG A 21 4.29 10.22 2.58
C ARG A 21 3.90 10.35 4.06
N ARG A 22 3.02 11.30 4.38
CA ARG A 22 2.47 11.47 5.72
C ARG A 22 1.67 10.24 6.15
N ALA A 23 0.82 9.70 5.28
CA ALA A 23 0.07 8.47 5.55
C ALA A 23 1.04 7.30 5.85
N ILE A 24 2.08 7.10 5.02
CA ILE A 24 3.12 6.10 5.29
C ILE A 24 3.70 6.28 6.68
N GLY A 25 4.12 7.50 7.05
CA GLY A 25 4.70 7.76 8.37
C GLY A 25 3.75 7.45 9.52
N GLN A 26 2.47 7.81 9.40
CA GLN A 26 1.46 7.55 10.43
C GLN A 26 1.25 6.07 10.70
N TYR A 27 1.31 5.23 9.67
CA TYR A 27 1.12 3.78 9.79
C TYR A 27 2.43 3.05 10.10
N ALA A 28 3.55 3.48 9.53
CA ALA A 28 4.88 2.95 9.82
C ALA A 28 5.29 3.15 11.29
N TRP A 29 4.88 4.25 11.92
CA TRP A 29 5.19 4.52 13.33
C TRP A 29 4.43 3.62 14.32
N ARG A 30 3.23 3.15 13.95
CA ARG A 30 2.28 2.52 14.88
C ARG A 30 2.15 1.01 14.73
N ASN A 31 2.82 0.42 13.75
CA ASN A 31 2.64 -0.99 13.42
C ASN A 31 4.01 -1.63 13.25
N ARG A 32 4.17 -2.87 13.72
CA ARG A 32 5.44 -3.60 13.64
C ARG A 32 5.80 -3.95 12.20
N TRP A 33 4.79 -4.28 11.38
CA TRP A 33 4.97 -4.61 9.97
C TRP A 33 4.04 -3.78 9.09
N ILE A 34 4.58 -3.35 7.94
CA ILE A 34 3.81 -2.71 6.88
C ILE A 34 4.10 -3.37 5.54
N TYR A 35 3.14 -3.37 4.63
CA TYR A 35 3.31 -3.70 3.22
C TYR A 35 2.66 -2.61 2.38
N ILE A 36 3.33 -2.15 1.33
CA ILE A 36 2.78 -1.17 0.38
C ILE A 36 2.55 -1.92 -0.93
N GLY A 37 1.37 -1.79 -1.53
CA GLY A 37 1.11 -2.43 -2.81
C GLY A 37 0.09 -1.72 -3.67
N LEU A 38 0.13 -2.08 -4.95
CA LEU A 38 -0.79 -1.69 -5.99
C LEU A 38 -1.76 -2.83 -6.31
N THR A 39 -3.04 -2.52 -6.47
CA THR A 39 -4.04 -3.47 -6.94
C THR A 39 -4.92 -2.86 -8.03
N GLN A 40 -5.29 -3.72 -8.99
CA GLN A 40 -6.36 -3.46 -9.95
C GLN A 40 -7.65 -4.20 -9.60
N GLN A 41 -7.66 -4.98 -8.52
CA GLN A 41 -8.88 -5.58 -7.96
C GLN A 41 -9.44 -4.63 -6.90
N ARG A 42 -10.74 -4.76 -6.61
CA ARG A 42 -11.33 -4.08 -5.45
C ARG A 42 -10.50 -4.35 -4.19
N PRO A 43 -10.21 -3.34 -3.36
CA PRO A 43 -9.39 -3.48 -2.16
C PRO A 43 -9.83 -4.63 -1.25
N GLU A 44 -11.13 -4.85 -1.07
CA GLU A 44 -11.68 -5.95 -0.25
C GLU A 44 -11.30 -7.33 -0.80
N ALA A 45 -11.46 -7.54 -2.11
CA ALA A 45 -11.09 -8.78 -2.77
C ALA A 45 -9.58 -9.03 -2.67
N ARG A 46 -8.80 -7.95 -2.81
CA ARG A 46 -7.36 -7.99 -2.66
C ARG A 46 -6.96 -8.33 -1.22
N PHE A 47 -7.63 -7.74 -0.24
CA PHE A 47 -7.35 -7.98 1.17
C PHE A 47 -7.65 -9.44 1.54
N ALA A 48 -8.77 -9.98 1.06
CA ALA A 48 -9.12 -11.39 1.24
C ALA A 48 -8.06 -12.35 0.63
N GLN A 49 -7.43 -11.98 -0.50
CA GLN A 49 -6.31 -12.76 -1.04
C GLN A 49 -5.07 -12.72 -0.14
N HIS A 50 -4.76 -11.56 0.44
CA HIS A 50 -3.68 -11.45 1.42
C HIS A 50 -3.96 -12.31 2.65
N GLN A 51 -5.20 -12.37 3.14
CA GLN A 51 -5.54 -13.24 4.26
C GLN A 51 -5.33 -14.73 3.96
N LYS A 52 -5.52 -15.17 2.71
CA LYS A 52 -5.39 -16.59 2.32
C LYS A 52 -3.95 -17.05 2.07
N LYS A 53 -3.03 -16.15 1.74
CA LYS A 53 -1.69 -16.50 1.23
C LYS A 53 -0.64 -16.72 2.32
N TRP A 54 -0.85 -16.24 3.54
CA TRP A 54 0.19 -16.21 4.56
C TRP A 54 0.13 -17.38 5.54
N ALA A 55 1.31 -17.77 6.03
CA ALA A 55 1.48 -18.78 7.08
C ALA A 55 0.92 -18.27 8.43
N PRO A 56 0.56 -19.18 9.36
CA PRO A 56 0.04 -18.81 10.68
C PRO A 56 0.97 -17.81 11.40
N GLY A 57 0.46 -16.66 11.84
CA GLY A 57 1.20 -15.61 12.57
C GLY A 57 1.47 -14.31 11.80
N HIS A 58 1.15 -14.26 10.49
CA HIS A 58 1.27 -13.07 9.65
C HIS A 58 -0.08 -12.63 9.06
N GLU A 59 -1.11 -12.59 9.91
CA GLU A 59 -2.40 -12.03 9.53
C GLU A 59 -2.31 -10.51 9.51
N TRP A 60 -2.70 -9.91 8.39
CA TRP A 60 -2.77 -8.47 8.26
C TRP A 60 -4.00 -7.96 9.01
N ASP A 61 -3.83 -7.03 9.95
CA ASP A 61 -4.95 -6.51 10.73
C ASP A 61 -5.92 -5.71 9.85
N ARG A 62 -5.35 -4.86 8.98
CA ARG A 62 -6.09 -3.86 8.22
C ARG A 62 -5.46 -3.59 6.86
N MET A 63 -6.29 -3.21 5.90
CA MET A 63 -5.87 -2.59 4.66
C MET A 63 -6.28 -1.11 4.65
N ILE A 64 -5.35 -0.21 4.35
CA ILE A 64 -5.60 1.22 4.21
C ILE A 64 -5.35 1.59 2.76
N VAL A 65 -6.39 1.92 2.03
CA VAL A 65 -6.30 2.49 0.68
C VAL A 65 -5.91 3.95 0.82
N ILE A 66 -4.79 4.34 0.24
CA ILE A 66 -4.24 5.70 0.38
C ILE A 66 -4.29 6.51 -0.91
N TYR A 67 -4.51 5.87 -2.04
CA TYR A 67 -4.56 6.54 -3.34
C TYR A 67 -5.36 5.73 -4.34
N HIS A 68 -6.17 6.40 -5.16
CA HIS A 68 -6.93 5.82 -6.27
C HIS A 68 -6.75 6.70 -7.49
N ALA A 69 -6.49 6.09 -8.65
CA ALA A 69 -6.45 6.80 -9.92
C ALA A 69 -6.71 5.85 -11.08
N ARG A 70 -7.03 6.40 -12.25
CA ARG A 70 -7.30 5.62 -13.48
C ARG A 70 -6.04 5.30 -14.31
N SER A 71 -4.93 6.00 -14.08
CA SER A 71 -3.71 5.82 -14.87
C SER A 71 -2.81 4.73 -14.28
N PHE A 72 -2.65 3.62 -15.00
CA PHE A 72 -1.86 2.48 -14.53
C PHE A 72 -0.38 2.82 -14.28
N THR A 73 0.26 3.45 -15.28
CA THR A 73 1.70 3.82 -15.21
C THR A 73 1.97 4.83 -14.11
N LEU A 74 1.05 5.78 -13.90
CA LEU A 74 1.12 6.70 -12.78
C LEU A 74 1.13 5.92 -11.46
N MET A 75 0.20 4.99 -11.30
CA MET A 75 0.02 4.22 -10.07
C MET A 75 1.19 3.28 -9.78
N GLN A 76 1.81 2.72 -10.81
CA GLN A 76 3.08 2.01 -10.68
C GLN A 76 4.19 2.95 -10.17
N THR A 77 4.29 4.15 -10.73
CA THR A 77 5.27 5.16 -10.28
C THR A 77 5.04 5.59 -8.84
N VAL A 78 3.78 5.79 -8.45
CA VAL A 78 3.38 6.12 -7.07
C VAL A 78 3.84 5.02 -6.10
N GLU A 79 3.50 3.76 -6.39
CA GLU A 79 3.88 2.61 -5.57
C GLU A 79 5.40 2.54 -5.38
N ASP A 80 6.18 2.62 -6.47
CA ASP A 80 7.64 2.54 -6.40
C ASP A 80 8.26 3.69 -5.59
N ARG A 81 7.75 4.92 -5.76
CA ARG A 81 8.23 6.09 -5.00
C ARG A 81 7.92 5.96 -3.52
N LEU A 82 6.73 5.48 -3.15
CA LEU A 82 6.34 5.31 -1.75
C LEU A 82 7.11 4.18 -1.08
N ILE A 83 7.36 3.07 -1.78
CA ILE A 83 8.23 1.99 -1.30
C ILE A 83 9.65 2.52 -1.06
N CYS A 84 10.21 3.23 -2.04
CA CYS A 84 11.57 3.79 -1.92
C CYS A 84 11.65 4.77 -0.73
N TYR A 85 10.67 5.65 -0.58
CA TYR A 85 10.58 6.57 0.54
C TYR A 85 10.52 5.84 1.89
N ALA A 86 9.65 4.83 2.03
CA ALA A 86 9.51 4.05 3.25
C ALA A 86 10.82 3.33 3.61
N GLN A 87 11.48 2.71 2.62
CA GLN A 87 12.78 2.05 2.80
C GLN A 87 13.85 3.03 3.31
N GLN A 88 13.93 4.23 2.73
CA GLN A 88 14.85 5.27 3.17
C GLN A 88 14.58 5.71 4.61
N GLN A 89 13.32 5.95 4.97
CA GLN A 89 12.99 6.37 6.34
C GLN A 89 13.28 5.28 7.38
N ILE A 90 13.06 4.00 7.04
CA ILE A 90 13.44 2.86 7.89
C ILE A 90 14.96 2.77 8.04
N ALA A 91 15.71 2.88 6.93
CA ALA A 91 17.18 2.86 6.95
C ALA A 91 17.79 4.01 7.78
N LEU A 92 17.12 5.16 7.82
CA LEU A 92 17.48 6.29 8.68
C LEU A 92 17.04 6.14 10.15
N GLY A 93 16.42 5.02 10.53
CA GLY A 93 15.92 4.77 11.88
C GLY A 93 14.71 5.63 12.26
N ARG A 94 14.05 6.29 11.30
CA ARG A 94 12.90 7.16 11.57
C ARG A 94 11.60 6.39 11.74
N TYR A 95 11.51 5.20 11.13
CA TYR A 95 10.39 4.27 11.29
C TYR A 95 10.92 2.97 11.89
N SER A 96 10.32 2.52 13.00
CA SER A 96 10.68 1.28 13.68
C SER A 96 10.03 0.03 13.09
N CYS A 97 9.16 0.18 12.08
CA CYS A 97 8.51 -0.94 11.40
C CYS A 97 9.44 -1.67 10.44
N THR A 98 9.09 -2.91 10.14
CA THR A 98 9.66 -3.66 9.01
C THR A 98 8.74 -3.53 7.80
N LEU A 99 9.30 -3.13 6.65
CA LEU A 99 8.59 -3.13 5.38
C LEU A 99 8.70 -4.53 4.74
N ILE A 100 7.56 -5.20 4.62
CA ILE A 100 7.44 -6.44 3.85
C ILE A 100 7.30 -6.05 2.38
N ASN A 101 8.23 -6.54 1.56
CA ASN A 101 8.29 -6.19 0.15
C ASN A 101 8.40 -7.44 -0.73
N ASP A 102 7.27 -7.87 -1.28
CA ASP A 102 7.19 -8.98 -2.23
C ASP A 102 6.88 -8.44 -3.64
N LYS A 103 7.77 -7.56 -4.16
CA LYS A 103 7.59 -6.90 -5.47
C LYS A 103 7.26 -7.86 -6.60
N LYS A 104 7.72 -9.12 -6.51
CA LYS A 104 7.59 -10.10 -7.59
C LYS A 104 6.28 -10.86 -7.58
N SER A 105 5.62 -11.05 -6.44
CA SER A 105 4.53 -12.03 -6.40
C SER A 105 3.16 -11.49 -6.79
N GLN A 106 2.98 -10.16 -6.84
CA GLN A 106 1.63 -9.63 -6.70
C GLN A 106 1.34 -8.27 -7.34
N ARG A 107 2.35 -7.56 -7.85
CA ARG A 107 2.16 -6.30 -8.57
C ARG A 107 1.46 -6.57 -9.91
N PRO A 108 0.42 -5.81 -10.29
CA PRO A 108 -0.14 -5.93 -11.64
C PRO A 108 0.94 -5.57 -12.68
N LEU A 109 1.05 -6.38 -13.73
CA LEU A 109 2.01 -6.17 -14.84
C LEU A 109 1.34 -5.54 -16.07
N VAL A 110 0.02 -5.65 -16.17
CA VAL A 110 -0.79 -5.19 -17.30
C VAL A 110 -2.03 -4.46 -16.80
N ALA A 111 -2.48 -3.47 -17.58
CA ALA A 111 -3.61 -2.63 -17.27
C ALA A 111 -4.93 -3.29 -17.69
N ASN A 112 -5.67 -3.88 -16.74
CA ASN A 112 -6.89 -4.66 -17.05
C ASN A 112 -8.16 -4.19 -16.32
N ASN A 113 -8.18 -3.03 -15.63
CA ASN A 113 -9.36 -2.58 -14.87
C ASN A 113 -9.90 -1.20 -15.28
N PRO A 114 -11.15 -1.10 -15.77
CA PRO A 114 -11.80 0.18 -16.07
C PRO A 114 -12.14 1.02 -14.82
N ASN A 115 -12.19 0.42 -13.64
CA ASN A 115 -12.54 1.10 -12.38
C ASN A 115 -11.33 1.76 -11.69
N GLY A 116 -10.16 1.76 -12.35
CA GLY A 116 -8.92 2.32 -11.84
C GLY A 116 -8.13 1.36 -10.95
N TYR A 117 -7.14 1.93 -10.28
CA TYR A 117 -6.15 1.22 -9.50
C TYR A 117 -6.05 1.83 -8.12
N TRP A 118 -5.63 1.04 -7.14
CA TRP A 118 -5.50 1.48 -5.75
C TRP A 118 -4.10 1.20 -5.22
N VAL A 119 -3.48 2.22 -4.62
CA VAL A 119 -2.33 2.01 -3.73
C VAL A 119 -2.86 1.86 -2.30
N TYR A 120 -2.35 0.87 -1.60
CA TYR A 120 -2.75 0.56 -0.23
C TYR A 120 -1.55 0.23 0.65
N ILE A 121 -1.78 0.30 1.95
CA ILE A 121 -0.89 -0.14 3.03
C ILE A 121 -1.59 -1.28 3.77
N LEU A 122 -0.95 -2.44 3.89
CA LEU A 122 -1.33 -3.42 4.90
C LEU A 122 -0.52 -3.18 6.15
N VAL A 123 -1.14 -3.36 7.31
CA VAL A 123 -0.49 -3.16 8.60
C VAL A 123 -0.76 -4.34 9.52
N GLN A 124 0.23 -4.66 10.35
CA GLN A 124 0.12 -5.64 11.42
C GLN A 124 0.77 -5.05 12.69
N LYS A 125 0.03 -5.03 13.79
CA LYS A 125 0.46 -4.50 15.09
C LYS A 125 1.56 -5.34 15.74
#